data_AF-A0A954T2E0-F1
#
_entry.id   AF-A0A954T2E0-F1
#
_cell.length_a   1.000
_cell.length_b   1.000
_cell.length_c   1.000
_cell.angle_alpha   90.00
_cell.angle_beta   90.00
_cell.angle_gamma   90.00
#
_symmetry.space_group_name_H-M   'P 1'
#
loop_
_entity.id
_entity.type
_entity.pdbx_description
1 polymer ?
#
loop_
_entity_poly.entity_id
_entity_poly.type
_entity_poly.pdbx_seq_one_letter_code
_entity_poly.pdbx_strand_id
1 'polypeptide(L)'
;MKVRLISTGLCVSLLLNGWMGWELMRGFLHLSGACDQTLIFTQQADLAEAGQASQESLDYVRDYYPSGSRQPTGTKLDLIVERNRELAEWKIESLLNGRSRHPVQSN
;
A
#
# COMPACT_ATOMS: atom_id res chain seq x y z
N MET A 1 -17.38 -50.59 -3.58
CA MET A 1 -16.09 -49.92 -3.30
C MET A 1 -15.81 -48.73 -4.22
N LYS A 2 -15.95 -48.86 -5.55
CA LYS A 2 -15.61 -47.80 -6.54
C LYS A 2 -16.35 -46.46 -6.34
N VAL A 3 -17.65 -46.47 -6.00
CA VAL A 3 -18.44 -45.23 -5.79
C VAL A 3 -17.94 -44.39 -4.60
N ARG A 4 -17.51 -45.04 -3.51
CA ARG A 4 -16.95 -44.36 -2.33
C ARG A 4 -15.60 -43.71 -2.62
N LEU A 5 -14.77 -44.35 -3.46
CA LEU A 5 -13.49 -43.78 -3.89
C LEU A 5 -13.67 -42.54 -4.78
N ILE A 6 -14.65 -42.57 -5.69
CA ILE A 6 -14.95 -41.42 -6.55
C ILE A 6 -15.48 -40.23 -5.73
N SER A 7 -16.42 -40.48 -4.81
CA SER A 7 -16.98 -39.41 -3.99
C SER A 7 -15.92 -38.76 -3.09
N THR A 8 -15.06 -39.55 -2.44
CA THR A 8 -13.98 -39.01 -1.62
C THR A 8 -12.96 -38.24 -2.45
N GLY A 9 -12.58 -38.75 -3.64
CA GLY A 9 -11.68 -38.03 -4.55
C GLY A 9 -12.23 -36.68 -4.99
N LEU A 10 -13.53 -36.60 -5.29
CA LEU A 10 -14.19 -35.33 -5.63
C LEU A 10 -14.18 -34.34 -4.46
N CYS A 11 -14.50 -34.81 -3.24
CA CYS A 11 -14.49 -33.97 -2.05
C CYS A 11 -13.09 -33.37 -1.78
N VAL A 12 -12.03 -34.18 -1.86
CA VAL A 12 -10.65 -33.71 -1.67
C VAL A 12 -10.27 -32.69 -2.74
N SER A 13 -10.62 -32.96 -4.00
CA SER A 13 -10.36 -32.01 -5.10
C SER A 13 -11.03 -30.66 -4.87
N LEU A 14 -12.32 -30.64 -4.46
CA LEU A 14 -13.04 -29.41 -4.19
C LEU A 14 -12.43 -28.62 -3.03
N LEU A 15 -12.00 -29.30 -1.96
CA LEU A 15 -11.34 -28.65 -0.82
C LEU A 15 -10.00 -28.03 -1.21
N LEU A 16 -9.19 -28.72 -2.02
CA LEU A 16 -7.90 -28.19 -2.50
C LEU A 16 -8.09 -26.97 -3.41
N ASN A 17 -9.07 -27.01 -4.32
CA ASN A 17 -9.38 -25.87 -5.19
C ASN A 17 -9.89 -24.68 -4.37
N GLY A 18 -10.77 -24.92 -3.38
CA GLY A 18 -11.25 -23.87 -2.48
C GLY A 18 -10.13 -23.23 -1.65
N TRP A 19 -9.26 -24.05 -1.07
CA TRP A 19 -8.09 -23.58 -0.31
C TRP A 19 -7.15 -22.74 -1.17
N MET A 20 -6.80 -23.23 -2.36
CA MET A 20 -5.89 -22.51 -3.25
C MET A 20 -6.50 -21.21 -3.76
N GLY A 21 -7.80 -21.21 -4.10
CA GLY A 21 -8.52 -20.00 -4.46
C GLY A 21 -8.54 -18.96 -3.35
N TRP A 22 -8.69 -19.40 -2.10
CA TRP A 22 -8.66 -18.52 -0.92
C TRP A 22 -7.29 -17.87 -0.70
N GLU A 23 -6.19 -18.63 -0.82
CA GLU A 23 -4.83 -18.10 -0.71
C GLU A 23 -4.51 -17.10 -1.82
N LEU A 24 -4.91 -17.40 -3.06
CA LEU A 24 -4.74 -16.48 -4.18
C LEU A 24 -5.51 -15.17 -3.95
N MET A 25 -6.79 -15.26 -3.57
CA MET A 25 -7.61 -14.08 -3.30
C MET A 25 -7.01 -13.23 -2.18
N ARG A 26 -6.51 -13.85 -1.11
CA ARG A 26 -5.83 -13.12 -0.02
C ARG A 26 -4.59 -12.38 -0.52
N GLY A 27 -3.77 -13.04 -1.35
CA GLY A 27 -2.61 -12.41 -1.99
C GLY A 27 -2.98 -11.21 -2.87
N PHE A 28 -4.03 -11.33 -3.67
CA PHE A 28 -4.54 -10.24 -4.50
C PHE A 28 -5.03 -9.04 -3.67
N LEU A 29 -5.73 -9.28 -2.56
CA LEU A 29 -6.19 -8.21 -1.68
C LEU A 29 -5.02 -7.44 -1.05
N HIS A 30 -4.00 -8.16 -0.59
CA HIS A 30 -2.78 -7.54 -0.06
C HIS A 30 -2.08 -6.70 -1.13
N LEU A 31 -1.90 -7.25 -2.33
CA LEU A 31 -1.27 -6.53 -3.46
C LEU A 31 -2.07 -5.28 -3.85
N SER A 32 -3.38 -5.38 -3.99
CA SER A 32 -4.25 -4.24 -4.29
C SER A 32 -4.14 -3.16 -3.23
N GLY A 33 -4.16 -3.54 -1.95
CA GLY A 33 -4.02 -2.60 -0.84
C GLY A 33 -2.69 -1.84 -0.87
N ALA A 34 -1.59 -2.55 -1.13
CA ALA A 34 -0.27 -1.96 -1.28
C ALA A 34 -0.19 -1.00 -2.49
N CYS A 35 -0.76 -1.39 -3.64
CA CYS A 35 -0.83 -0.52 -4.81
C CYS A 35 -1.58 0.79 -4.49
N ASP A 36 -2.74 0.71 -3.85
CA ASP A 36 -3.53 1.89 -3.46
C ASP A 36 -2.73 2.82 -2.53
N GLN A 37 -2.05 2.26 -1.53
CA GLN A 37 -1.21 3.04 -0.62
C GLN A 37 -0.07 3.76 -1.36
N THR A 38 0.69 3.03 -2.19
CA THR A 38 1.79 3.63 -2.95
C THR A 38 1.32 4.71 -3.93
N LEU A 39 0.15 4.53 -4.54
CA LEU A 39 -0.46 5.52 -5.41
C LEU A 39 -0.77 6.82 -4.65
N ILE A 40 -1.34 6.70 -3.45
CA ILE A 40 -1.69 7.86 -2.62
C ILE A 40 -0.45 8.61 -2.15
N PHE A 41 0.60 7.91 -1.72
CA PHE A 41 1.87 8.54 -1.36
C PHE A 41 2.46 9.31 -2.54
N THR A 42 2.41 8.73 -3.73
CA THR A 42 2.89 9.37 -4.97
C THR A 42 2.07 10.61 -5.30
N GLN A 43 0.73 10.51 -5.24
CA GLN A 43 -0.16 11.65 -5.48
C GLN A 43 0.09 12.81 -4.52
N GLN A 44 0.27 12.54 -3.22
CA GLN A 44 0.58 13.59 -2.24
C GLN A 44 1.94 14.26 -2.52
N ALA A 45 2.95 13.46 -2.89
CA ALA A 45 4.25 13.98 -3.25
C ALA A 45 4.23 14.84 -4.54
N ASP A 46 3.41 14.45 -5.52
CA ASP A 46 3.24 15.20 -6.77
C ASP A 46 2.45 16.50 -6.57
N LEU A 47 1.39 16.47 -5.74
CA LEU A 47 0.68 17.68 -5.32
C LEU A 47 1.62 18.64 -4.58
N ALA A 48 2.48 18.11 -3.70
CA ALA A 48 3.47 18.91 -3.01
C ALA A 48 4.43 19.60 -3.99
N GLU A 49 4.93 18.87 -4.99
CA GLU A 49 5.81 19.39 -6.02
C GLU A 49 5.13 20.44 -6.91
N ALA A 50 3.83 20.28 -7.20
CA ALA A 50 3.01 21.27 -7.90
C ALA A 50 2.75 22.55 -7.09
N GLY A 51 3.40 22.71 -5.92
CA GLY A 51 3.28 23.89 -5.07
C GLY A 51 2.13 23.80 -4.06
N GLN A 52 1.54 22.63 -3.86
CA GLN A 52 0.55 22.40 -2.80
C GLN A 52 1.19 21.77 -1.55
N ALA A 53 2.52 21.83 -1.43
CA ALA A 53 3.22 21.32 -0.25
C ALA A 53 2.69 22.03 1.00
N SER A 54 2.10 21.24 1.89
CA SER A 54 1.51 21.68 3.15
C SER A 54 1.87 20.70 4.26
N GLN A 55 1.80 21.17 5.51
CA GLN A 55 1.94 20.28 6.67
C GLN A 55 0.86 19.20 6.67
N GLU A 56 -0.35 19.53 6.21
CA GLU A 56 -1.46 18.59 6.09
C GLU A 56 -1.15 17.44 5.12
N SER A 57 -0.49 17.71 3.98
CA SER A 57 -0.05 16.65 3.06
C SER A 57 0.97 15.70 3.71
N LEU A 58 1.87 16.25 4.53
CA LEU A 58 2.88 15.45 5.23
C LEU A 58 2.25 14.59 6.33
N ASP A 59 1.35 15.18 7.12
CA ASP A 59 0.61 14.49 8.18
C ASP A 59 -0.30 13.43 7.57
N TYR A 60 -0.94 13.72 6.43
CA TYR A 60 -1.73 12.74 5.70
C TYR A 60 -0.90 11.51 5.31
N VAL A 61 0.28 11.67 4.72
CA VAL A 61 1.14 10.53 4.35
C VAL A 61 1.57 9.72 5.59
N ARG A 62 1.89 10.38 6.70
CA ARG A 62 2.30 9.74 7.95
C ARG A 62 1.18 8.92 8.59
N ASP A 63 -0.04 9.45 8.54
CA ASP A 63 -1.22 8.83 9.16
C ASP A 63 -1.94 7.85 8.22
N TYR A 64 -1.65 7.89 6.91
CA TYR A 64 -2.35 7.07 5.92
C TYR A 64 -1.94 5.60 6.01
N TYR A 65 -2.69 4.88 6.85
CA TYR A 65 -2.64 3.42 7.06
C TYR A 65 -1.22 2.89 7.33
N PRO A 66 -0.87 2.58 8.59
CA PRO A 66 0.46 2.10 8.92
C PRO A 66 0.78 0.77 8.22
N SER A 67 2.07 0.48 8.10
CA SER A 67 2.58 -0.86 7.78
C SER A 67 1.83 -1.93 8.57
N GLY A 68 1.53 -3.07 7.93
CA GLY A 68 0.76 -4.14 8.56
C GLY A 68 -0.77 -4.05 8.45
N SER A 69 -1.32 -2.91 8.02
CA SER A 69 -2.79 -2.70 8.01
C SER A 69 -3.52 -3.44 6.90
N ARG A 70 -2.92 -3.50 5.68
CA ARG A 70 -3.52 -4.16 4.50
C ARG A 70 -2.69 -5.31 3.96
N GLN A 71 -1.47 -5.49 4.45
CA GLN A 71 -0.55 -6.57 4.13
C GLN A 71 0.15 -7.01 5.41
N PRO A 72 0.59 -8.27 5.56
CA PRO A 72 1.28 -8.70 6.76
C PRO A 72 2.60 -7.94 6.95
N THR A 73 2.85 -7.48 8.18
CA THR A 73 4.06 -6.73 8.54
C THR A 73 5.32 -7.52 8.24
N GLY A 74 6.35 -6.84 7.74
CA GLY A 74 7.67 -7.44 7.45
C GLY A 74 7.71 -8.30 6.18
N THR A 75 6.60 -8.40 5.45
CA THR A 75 6.63 -8.99 4.10
C THR A 75 7.34 -8.06 3.13
N LYS A 76 7.80 -8.60 1.99
CA LYS A 76 8.39 -7.78 0.93
C LYS A 76 7.46 -6.66 0.46
N LEU A 77 6.16 -6.94 0.40
CA LEU A 77 5.15 -5.98 -0.02
C LEU A 77 5.03 -4.82 0.98
N ASP A 78 5.02 -5.16 2.27
CA ASP A 78 5.01 -4.18 3.36
C ASP A 78 6.23 -3.27 3.33
N LEU A 79 7.43 -3.83 3.13
CA LEU A 79 8.67 -3.06 2.99
C LEU A 79 8.66 -2.12 1.77
N ILE A 80 7.99 -2.53 0.67
CA ILE A 80 7.84 -1.67 -0.52
C ILE A 80 6.92 -0.49 -0.19
N VAL A 81 5.78 -0.75 0.46
CA VAL A 81 4.84 0.32 0.88
C VAL A 81 5.56 1.30 1.79
N GLU A 82 6.28 0.80 2.79
CA GLU A 82 6.98 1.63 3.76
C GLU A 82 8.08 2.49 3.12
N ARG A 83 8.87 1.91 2.21
CA ARG A 83 9.87 2.66 1.45
C ARG A 83 9.25 3.77 0.59
N ASN A 84 8.07 3.54 0.01
CA ASN A 84 7.36 4.57 -0.75
C ASN A 84 6.83 5.68 0.16
N ARG A 85 6.34 5.32 1.35
CA ARG A 85 5.91 6.29 2.38
C ARG A 85 7.07 7.19 2.78
N GLU A 86 8.20 6.61 3.18
CA GLU A 86 9.42 7.34 3.57
C GLU A 86 9.90 8.29 2.45
N LEU A 87 9.86 7.83 1.20
CA LEU A 87 10.25 8.66 0.05
C LEU A 87 9.30 9.85 -0.15
N ALA A 88 7.99 9.64 -0.03
CA ALA A 88 7.00 10.70 -0.14
C ALA A 88 7.15 11.71 1.01
N GLU A 89 7.32 11.24 2.24
CA GLU A 89 7.56 12.11 3.40
C GLU A 89 8.80 12.97 3.21
N TRP A 90 9.92 12.35 2.84
CA TRP A 90 11.15 13.07 2.58
C TRP A 90 10.99 14.14 1.48
N LYS A 91 10.28 13.82 0.40
CA LYS A 91 10.04 14.76 -0.71
C LYS A 91 9.18 15.94 -0.26
N ILE A 92 8.07 15.69 0.44
CA ILE A 92 7.17 16.74 0.95
C ILE A 92 7.89 17.62 1.96
N GLU A 93 8.60 17.02 2.92
CA GLU A 93 9.36 17.74 3.95
C GLU A 93 10.47 18.61 3.34
N SER A 94 11.17 18.10 2.32
CA SER A 94 12.19 18.87 1.59
C SER A 94 11.59 20.10 0.90
N LEU A 95 10.40 19.96 0.30
CA LEU A 95 9.70 21.06 -0.36
C LEU A 95 9.20 22.10 0.64
N LEU A 96 8.66 21.67 1.78
CA LEU A 96 8.26 22.56 2.87
C LEU A 96 9.45 23.37 3.39
N ASN A 97 10.55 22.70 3.72
CA ASN A 97 11.76 23.33 4.21
C ASN A 97 12.43 24.25 3.17
N GLY A 98 12.34 23.90 1.89
CA GLY A 98 12.79 24.74 0.78
C GLY A 98 11.96 26.01 0.62
N ARG A 99 10.62 25.90 0.75
CA ARG A 99 9.69 27.05 0.71
C ARG A 99 9.92 28.01 1.87
N SER A 100 10.15 27.50 3.07
CA SER A 100 10.42 28.33 4.26
C SER A 100 11.67 29.19 4.14
N ARG A 101 12.63 28.82 3.25
CA ARG A 101 13.87 29.58 3.01
C ARG A 101 13.72 30.69 1.97
N HIS A 102 12.70 30.63 1.12
CA HIS A 102 12.37 31.68 0.16
C HIS A 102 10.94 32.17 0.41
N PRO A 103 10.72 33.08 1.39
CA PRO A 103 9.43 33.74 1.50
C PRO A 103 9.14 34.45 0.18
N VAL A 104 8.03 34.07 -0.45
CA VAL A 104 7.49 34.74 -1.62
C VAL A 104 7.32 36.21 -1.24
N GLN A 105 8.15 37.08 -1.84
CA GLN A 105 7.92 38.52 -1.77
C GLN A 105 6.61 38.79 -2.52
N SER A 106 5.54 39.01 -1.76
CA SER A 106 4.31 39.59 -2.25
C SER A 106 4.62 40.99 -2.77
N ASN A 107 4.53 41.18 -4.08
CA ASN A 107 4.44 42.49 -4.72
C ASN A 107 3.01 43.02 -4.61
#